data_AF-A0A9D9NBI2-F1
#
_entry.id   AF-A0A9D9NBI2-F1
#
_cell.length_a   1.000
_cell.length_b   1.000
_cell.length_c   1.000
_cell.angle_alpha   90.00
_cell.angle_beta   90.00
_cell.angle_gamma   90.00
#
_symmetry.space_group_name_H-M   'P 1'
#
loop_
_entity.id
_entity.type
_entity.pdbx_description
1 polymer ?
#
loop_
_entity_poly.entity_id
_entity_poly.type
_entity_poly.pdbx_seq_one_letter_code
_entity_poly.pdbx_strand_id
1 'polypeptide(L)'
;MKRFFRLIAAAVAAGAVLFGCAKKAEPATNENEKLFFDSWMQVHHPQTEKTGLGIYIIDENITEEGQKEPVADSQYVYVSYTARDLDGNITSYSEAETAEMLGEDVENSSRYYGPVVWTRIPGYIYAGVGEMFTGLGRGDSRTAVIPGWLMSYASYGTEQEYLNKETGSNSIYEIKVVDPIDNIRQWQIDSIGTFLSGSYADYDFGYLNSTLKEKLGENILSAKDSSDMYGFYFIEIEKGEELKPVDDEQEEDGEDSEEEDKYDWEKSHFYTVSGSNDTTIYINYVGRLLNGKVFDTNIQRVAQDNGLSGGTYKPSAIQWGDSFYALEMGDESSSSSITQGFAMTLWRMHPMGKAIGIFYSDFGYGATGSSSTIPAYSPLMFEIEIVEKPSN
;
A
#
# COMPACT_ATOMS: atom_id res chain seq x y z
N MET A 1 -10.03 -62.12 -85.72
CA MET A 1 -11.10 -62.69 -84.85
C MET A 1 -11.14 -61.87 -83.57
N LYS A 2 -12.24 -61.43 -82.99
CA LYS A 2 -13.68 -61.43 -83.28
C LYS A 2 -14.24 -60.28 -82.41
N ARG A 3 -15.27 -59.60 -82.91
CA ARG A 3 -16.18 -58.72 -82.16
C ARG A 3 -16.91 -59.50 -81.05
N PHE A 4 -17.79 -58.78 -80.34
CA PHE A 4 -18.92 -59.20 -79.47
C PHE A 4 -18.61 -59.12 -77.96
N PHE A 5 -19.46 -58.61 -77.06
CA PHE A 5 -20.74 -57.88 -77.12
C PHE A 5 -21.00 -57.23 -75.75
N ARG A 6 -21.98 -56.32 -75.71
CA ARG A 6 -22.64 -55.60 -74.60
C ARG A 6 -22.82 -56.39 -73.29
N LEU A 7 -22.84 -55.67 -72.15
CA LEU A 7 -24.01 -55.61 -71.24
C LEU A 7 -23.85 -54.60 -70.10
N ILE A 8 -25.02 -54.10 -69.70
CA ILE A 8 -25.37 -53.06 -68.74
C ILE A 8 -25.18 -53.56 -67.32
N ALA A 9 -24.68 -52.71 -66.41
CA ALA A 9 -24.97 -52.82 -64.98
C ALA A 9 -24.89 -51.43 -64.33
N ALA A 10 -26.02 -50.99 -63.80
CA ALA A 10 -26.19 -49.77 -63.03
C ALA A 10 -25.44 -49.85 -61.69
N ALA A 11 -24.78 -48.76 -61.28
CA ALA A 11 -24.34 -48.55 -59.92
C ALA A 11 -24.88 -47.20 -59.43
N VAL A 12 -25.65 -47.31 -58.36
CA VAL A 12 -26.47 -46.29 -57.69
C VAL A 12 -25.61 -45.15 -57.15
N ALA A 13 -25.98 -43.91 -57.47
CA ALA A 13 -25.46 -42.73 -56.81
C ALA A 13 -26.08 -42.62 -55.40
N ALA A 14 -25.33 -42.99 -54.37
CA ALA A 14 -25.64 -42.65 -52.99
C ALA A 14 -25.10 -41.24 -52.71
N GLY A 15 -25.97 -40.24 -52.82
CA GLY A 15 -25.69 -38.89 -52.35
C GLY A 15 -25.61 -38.88 -50.83
N ALA A 16 -24.41 -38.72 -50.27
CA ALA A 16 -24.22 -38.36 -48.87
C ALA A 16 -24.63 -36.89 -48.70
N VAL A 17 -25.85 -36.66 -48.23
CA VAL A 17 -26.25 -35.34 -47.70
C VAL A 17 -25.49 -35.15 -46.40
N LEU A 18 -24.37 -34.43 -46.46
CA LEU A 18 -23.70 -33.92 -45.28
C LEU A 18 -24.62 -32.84 -44.67
N PHE A 19 -25.44 -33.24 -43.71
CA PHE A 19 -26.00 -32.32 -42.71
C PHE A 19 -24.86 -31.86 -41.80
N GLY A 20 -24.04 -30.95 -42.32
CA GLY A 20 -23.20 -30.11 -41.49
C GLY A 20 -24.09 -29.04 -40.87
N CYS A 21 -24.74 -29.35 -39.75
CA CYS A 21 -25.12 -28.31 -38.81
C CYS A 21 -23.81 -27.69 -38.32
N ALA A 22 -23.33 -26.65 -39.00
CA ALA A 22 -22.37 -25.73 -38.42
C ALA A 22 -23.03 -25.23 -37.14
N LYS A 23 -22.57 -25.73 -36.00
CA LYS A 23 -22.96 -25.23 -34.68
C LYS A 23 -22.65 -23.74 -34.76
N LYS A 24 -23.70 -22.91 -34.83
CA LYS A 24 -23.55 -21.46 -34.90
C LYS A 24 -22.71 -21.11 -33.68
N ALA A 25 -21.48 -20.64 -33.91
CA ALA A 25 -20.66 -20.16 -32.81
C ALA A 25 -21.54 -19.17 -32.04
N GLU A 26 -21.66 -19.37 -30.73
CA GLU A 26 -22.33 -18.37 -29.93
C GLU A 26 -21.59 -17.05 -30.16
N PRO A 27 -22.33 -15.97 -30.48
CA PRO A 27 -21.69 -14.68 -30.70
C PRO A 27 -20.84 -14.35 -29.47
N ALA A 28 -19.65 -13.80 -29.69
CA ALA A 28 -18.80 -13.41 -28.58
C ALA A 28 -19.57 -12.43 -27.68
N THR A 29 -19.45 -12.58 -26.37
CA THR A 29 -20.20 -11.78 -25.38
C THR A 29 -20.06 -10.27 -25.62
N ASN A 30 -18.94 -9.83 -26.19
CA ASN A 30 -18.59 -8.43 -26.45
C ASN A 30 -18.55 -8.07 -27.95
N GLU A 31 -19.30 -8.72 -28.84
CA GLU A 31 -19.22 -8.42 -30.29
C GLU A 31 -19.43 -6.94 -30.62
N ASN A 32 -20.41 -6.29 -29.98
CA ASN A 32 -20.71 -4.88 -30.22
C ASN A 32 -19.65 -3.96 -29.59
N GLU A 33 -19.24 -4.27 -28.36
CA GLU A 33 -18.23 -3.54 -27.59
C GLU A 33 -16.88 -3.59 -28.30
N LYS A 34 -16.54 -4.75 -28.88
CA LYS A 34 -15.35 -4.91 -29.72
C LYS A 34 -15.42 -4.07 -30.97
N LEU A 35 -16.54 -4.09 -31.69
CA LEU A 35 -16.71 -3.25 -32.88
C LEU A 35 -16.54 -1.77 -32.55
N PHE A 36 -17.13 -1.32 -31.44
CA PHE A 36 -16.99 0.06 -30.96
C PHE A 36 -15.53 0.38 -30.62
N PHE A 37 -14.87 -0.47 -29.82
CA PHE A 37 -13.47 -0.30 -29.42
C PHE A 37 -12.53 -0.25 -30.63
N ASP A 38 -12.65 -1.22 -31.56
CA ASP A 38 -11.84 -1.28 -32.77
C ASP A 38 -12.04 -0.02 -33.64
N SER A 39 -13.27 0.48 -33.73
CA SER A 39 -13.58 1.70 -34.47
C SER A 39 -12.95 2.93 -33.82
N TRP A 40 -13.01 3.02 -32.49
CA TRP A 40 -12.36 4.09 -31.74
C TRP A 40 -10.84 4.06 -31.94
N MET A 41 -10.22 2.89 -31.83
CA MET A 41 -8.78 2.72 -32.10
C MET A 41 -8.41 3.13 -33.53
N GLN A 42 -9.22 2.78 -34.53
CA GLN A 42 -8.98 3.18 -35.91
C GLN A 42 -9.06 4.69 -36.13
N VAL A 43 -9.91 5.40 -35.40
CA VAL A 43 -10.05 6.87 -35.51
C VAL A 43 -8.92 7.59 -34.78
N HIS A 44 -8.56 7.14 -33.57
CA HIS A 44 -7.66 7.86 -32.67
C HIS A 44 -6.20 7.40 -32.76
N HIS A 45 -5.97 6.11 -33.01
CA HIS A 45 -4.63 5.49 -33.03
C HIS A 45 -4.49 4.45 -34.18
N PRO A 46 -4.70 4.85 -35.46
CA PRO A 46 -4.81 3.93 -36.60
C PRO A 46 -3.56 3.09 -36.90
N GLN A 47 -2.40 3.47 -36.35
CA GLN A 47 -1.12 2.80 -36.60
C GLN A 47 -0.67 1.92 -35.44
N THR A 48 -1.40 1.93 -34.32
CA THR A 48 -1.02 1.16 -33.14
C THR A 48 -1.47 -0.28 -33.30
N GLU A 49 -0.53 -1.21 -33.14
CA GLU A 49 -0.81 -2.64 -33.10
C GLU A 49 -1.12 -3.09 -31.68
N LYS A 50 -1.97 -4.10 -31.54
CA LYS A 50 -2.27 -4.69 -30.24
C LYS A 50 -1.18 -5.64 -29.77
N THR A 51 -1.04 -5.75 -28.45
CA THR A 51 -0.17 -6.70 -27.76
C THR A 51 -0.78 -8.11 -27.72
N GLY A 52 -0.18 -9.00 -26.91
CA GLY A 52 -0.59 -10.41 -26.81
C GLY A 52 -2.02 -10.63 -26.32
N LEU A 53 -2.42 -10.03 -25.20
CA LEU A 53 -3.80 -10.15 -24.69
C LEU A 53 -4.75 -9.13 -25.30
N GLY A 54 -4.23 -8.12 -26.00
CA GLY A 54 -5.03 -7.21 -26.82
C GLY A 54 -5.13 -5.77 -26.30
N ILE A 55 -4.23 -5.32 -25.42
CA ILE A 55 -4.09 -3.88 -25.14
C ILE A 55 -3.36 -3.17 -26.29
N TYR A 56 -3.47 -1.85 -26.34
CA TYR A 56 -2.79 -1.02 -27.35
C TYR A 56 -1.89 -0.02 -26.63
N ILE A 57 -0.57 -0.16 -26.80
CA ILE A 57 0.42 0.76 -26.25
C ILE A 57 0.49 1.98 -27.17
N ILE A 58 0.08 3.14 -26.68
CA ILE A 58 -0.01 4.37 -27.48
C ILE A 58 1.09 5.38 -27.17
N ASP A 59 1.77 5.22 -26.05
CA ASP A 59 2.96 5.99 -25.68
C ASP A 59 3.82 5.19 -24.69
N GLU A 60 5.14 5.34 -24.76
CA GLU A 60 6.07 4.75 -23.81
C GLU A 60 7.40 5.50 -23.72
N ASN A 61 7.98 5.49 -22.53
CA ASN A 61 9.32 6.00 -22.26
C ASN A 61 10.09 4.94 -21.48
N ILE A 62 11.09 4.35 -22.14
CA ILE A 62 11.95 3.31 -21.57
C ILE A 62 13.32 3.90 -21.26
N THR A 63 13.73 3.79 -20.01
CA THR A 63 14.94 4.37 -19.46
C THR A 63 16.09 3.36 -19.42
N GLU A 64 17.33 3.85 -19.34
CA GLU A 64 18.50 2.96 -19.13
C GLU A 64 18.45 2.25 -17.77
N GLU A 65 17.81 2.86 -16.77
CA GLU A 65 17.61 2.29 -15.44
C GLU A 65 16.58 1.17 -15.49
N GLY A 66 15.46 1.36 -16.19
CA GLY A 66 14.43 0.34 -16.37
C GLY A 66 14.96 -0.93 -17.05
N GLN A 67 15.92 -0.80 -17.97
CA GLN A 67 16.59 -1.96 -18.56
C GLN A 67 17.46 -2.74 -17.56
N LYS A 68 17.99 -2.07 -16.53
CA LYS A 68 18.83 -2.69 -15.49
C LYS A 68 17.98 -3.28 -14.36
N GLU A 69 16.84 -2.66 -14.08
CA GLU A 69 15.92 -3.04 -13.01
C GLU A 69 14.51 -3.30 -13.57
N PRO A 70 14.33 -4.43 -14.27
CA PRO A 70 13.07 -4.74 -14.94
C PRO A 70 12.00 -5.16 -13.92
N VAL A 71 10.74 -4.88 -14.25
CA VAL A 71 9.57 -5.36 -13.51
C VAL A 71 9.41 -6.88 -13.61
N ALA A 72 9.88 -7.50 -14.71
CA ALA A 72 9.97 -8.94 -14.94
C ALA A 72 9.08 -9.83 -14.03
N ASP A 73 9.70 -10.53 -13.09
CA ASP A 73 9.07 -11.50 -12.17
C ASP A 73 8.59 -10.87 -10.85
N SER A 74 8.69 -9.54 -10.71
CA SER A 74 8.27 -8.83 -9.50
C SER A 74 6.78 -9.02 -9.25
N GLN A 75 6.47 -9.50 -8.03
CA GLN A 75 5.12 -9.77 -7.57
C GLN A 75 4.34 -8.50 -7.24
N TYR A 76 5.05 -7.39 -7.02
CA TYR A 76 4.48 -6.09 -6.73
C TYR A 76 5.18 -5.02 -7.56
N VAL A 77 4.53 -3.87 -7.69
CA VAL A 77 5.08 -2.69 -8.33
C VAL A 77 4.63 -1.46 -7.57
N TYR A 78 5.56 -0.56 -7.24
CA TYR A 78 5.25 0.77 -6.74
C TYR A 78 5.08 1.68 -7.95
N VAL A 79 3.88 2.23 -8.12
CA VAL A 79 3.46 2.83 -9.39
C VAL A 79 2.63 4.08 -9.15
N SER A 80 2.90 5.10 -9.96
CA SER A 80 2.01 6.26 -10.10
C SER A 80 1.15 6.06 -11.35
N TYR A 81 -0.10 6.49 -11.30
CA TYR A 81 -1.01 6.27 -12.42
C TYR A 81 -2.09 7.34 -12.57
N THR A 82 -2.62 7.44 -13.78
CA THR A 82 -3.88 8.10 -14.10
C THR A 82 -4.67 7.20 -15.03
N ALA A 83 -5.95 6.96 -14.72
CA ALA A 83 -6.88 6.25 -15.57
C ALA A 83 -7.95 7.21 -16.11
N ARG A 84 -8.29 7.05 -17.38
CA ARG A 84 -9.28 7.85 -18.10
C ARG A 84 -10.25 6.94 -18.85
N ASP A 85 -11.48 7.38 -19.06
CA ASP A 85 -12.35 6.74 -20.05
C ASP A 85 -11.94 7.14 -21.48
N LEU A 86 -12.63 6.59 -22.50
CA LEU A 86 -12.33 6.91 -23.90
C LEU A 86 -12.73 8.33 -24.34
N ASP A 87 -13.53 9.02 -23.54
CA ASP A 87 -13.86 10.44 -23.75
C ASP A 87 -12.80 11.36 -23.11
N GLY A 88 -11.86 10.78 -22.36
CA GLY A 88 -10.76 11.49 -21.69
C GLY A 88 -11.10 11.94 -20.27
N ASN A 89 -12.25 11.57 -19.71
CA ASN A 89 -12.59 11.90 -18.34
C ASN A 89 -11.72 11.09 -17.39
N ILE A 90 -11.11 11.75 -16.40
CA ILE A 90 -10.29 11.06 -15.38
C ILE A 90 -11.22 10.27 -14.45
N THR A 91 -10.96 8.97 -14.32
CA THR A 91 -11.77 8.05 -13.51
C THR A 91 -11.08 7.65 -12.21
N SER A 92 -9.74 7.63 -12.20
CA SER A 92 -8.93 7.41 -11.01
C SER A 92 -7.49 7.87 -11.25
N TYR A 93 -6.77 8.19 -10.18
CA TYR A 93 -5.40 8.68 -10.25
C TYR A 93 -4.73 8.57 -8.87
N SER A 94 -3.39 8.63 -8.86
CA SER A 94 -2.59 8.58 -7.64
C SER A 94 -1.95 9.92 -7.27
N GLU A 95 -1.52 10.71 -8.25
CA GLU A 95 -0.67 11.88 -8.02
C GLU A 95 -1.42 13.16 -7.61
N ALA A 96 -0.73 14.01 -6.85
CA ALA A 96 -1.23 15.30 -6.38
C ALA A 96 -1.49 16.27 -7.55
N GLU A 97 -0.60 16.29 -8.54
CA GLU A 97 -0.73 17.15 -9.73
C GLU A 97 -2.07 16.94 -10.44
N THR A 98 -2.51 15.69 -10.58
CA THR A 98 -3.80 15.36 -11.19
C THR A 98 -4.97 15.86 -10.33
N ALA A 99 -4.89 15.74 -9.00
CA ALA A 99 -5.90 16.26 -8.08
C ALA A 99 -6.02 17.80 -8.18
N GLU A 100 -4.89 18.50 -8.23
CA GLU A 100 -4.83 19.95 -8.38
C GLU A 100 -5.47 20.40 -9.71
N MET A 101 -5.18 19.69 -10.80
CA MET A 101 -5.82 19.94 -12.11
C MET A 101 -7.35 19.78 -12.07
N LEU A 102 -7.86 18.90 -11.21
CA LEU A 102 -9.29 18.70 -10.98
C LEU A 102 -9.90 19.70 -9.99
N GLY A 103 -9.09 20.57 -9.39
CA GLY A 103 -9.50 21.59 -8.43
C GLY A 103 -9.71 21.05 -7.01
N GLU A 104 -9.09 19.91 -6.66
CA GLU A 104 -9.11 19.37 -5.31
C GLU A 104 -8.14 20.13 -4.39
N ASP A 105 -8.53 20.30 -3.13
CA ASP A 105 -7.69 20.94 -2.10
C ASP A 105 -6.68 19.91 -1.54
N VAL A 106 -5.58 19.69 -2.26
CA VAL A 106 -4.55 18.72 -1.90
C VAL A 106 -3.90 19.02 -0.55
N GLU A 107 -3.67 20.30 -0.25
CA GLU A 107 -3.03 20.76 0.98
C GLU A 107 -3.89 20.44 2.21
N ASN A 108 -5.21 20.70 2.14
CA ASN A 108 -6.14 20.47 3.25
C ASN A 108 -6.95 19.17 3.12
N SER A 109 -6.43 18.17 2.41
CA SER A 109 -7.08 16.86 2.28
C SER A 109 -6.41 15.81 3.15
N SER A 110 -7.18 14.94 3.79
CA SER A 110 -6.64 13.74 4.47
C SER A 110 -6.23 12.63 3.51
N ARG A 111 -6.46 12.79 2.20
CA ARG A 111 -6.14 11.79 1.19
C ARG A 111 -4.63 11.72 0.95
N TYR A 112 -4.13 10.51 0.71
CA TYR A 112 -2.79 10.30 0.19
C TYR A 112 -2.75 10.55 -1.31
N TYR A 113 -1.75 11.33 -1.73
CA TYR A 113 -1.41 11.53 -3.13
C TYR A 113 0.05 11.15 -3.34
N GLY A 114 0.30 10.29 -4.31
CA GLY A 114 1.60 9.73 -4.63
C GLY A 114 1.50 8.29 -5.14
N PRO A 115 2.64 7.64 -5.43
CA PRO A 115 2.66 6.29 -5.95
C PRO A 115 2.08 5.28 -4.94
N VAL A 116 1.52 4.18 -5.45
CA VAL A 116 0.89 3.13 -4.64
C VAL A 116 1.45 1.77 -5.01
N VAL A 117 1.39 0.81 -4.08
CA VAL A 117 1.76 -0.57 -4.37
C VAL A 117 0.59 -1.29 -5.03
N TRP A 118 0.82 -1.83 -6.23
CA TRP A 118 -0.06 -2.80 -6.86
C TRP A 118 0.55 -4.19 -6.79
N THR A 119 -0.27 -5.17 -6.42
CA THR A 119 0.10 -6.58 -6.54
C THR A 119 -0.13 -7.04 -7.99
N ARG A 120 0.84 -7.77 -8.54
CA ARG A 120 0.80 -8.37 -9.87
C ARG A 120 0.42 -9.85 -9.83
N ILE A 121 -0.02 -10.35 -8.68
CA ILE A 121 -0.49 -11.72 -8.51
C ILE A 121 -1.81 -11.89 -9.29
N PRO A 122 -1.96 -12.95 -10.11
CA PRO A 122 -3.21 -13.21 -10.82
C PRO A 122 -4.42 -13.21 -9.88
N GLY A 123 -5.48 -12.50 -10.25
CA GLY A 123 -6.67 -12.31 -9.41
C GLY A 123 -6.71 -10.99 -8.64
N TYR A 124 -5.61 -10.23 -8.55
CA TYR A 124 -5.56 -8.97 -7.82
C TYR A 124 -5.22 -7.73 -8.67
N ILE A 125 -4.92 -7.95 -9.94
CA ILE A 125 -4.73 -6.89 -10.94
C ILE A 125 -5.59 -7.18 -12.17
N TYR A 126 -6.09 -6.13 -12.81
CA TYR A 126 -6.77 -6.28 -14.09
C TYR A 126 -5.80 -6.83 -15.14
N ALA A 127 -6.24 -7.82 -15.91
CA ALA A 127 -5.39 -8.49 -16.90
C ALA A 127 -4.70 -7.52 -17.87
N GLY A 128 -5.45 -6.53 -18.38
CA GLY A 128 -4.90 -5.51 -19.28
C GLY A 128 -3.89 -4.58 -18.60
N VAL A 129 -4.17 -4.17 -17.35
CA VAL A 129 -3.24 -3.34 -16.57
C VAL A 129 -1.97 -4.14 -16.22
N GLY A 130 -2.12 -5.43 -15.89
CA GLY A 130 -0.99 -6.34 -15.66
C GLY A 130 -0.10 -6.51 -16.90
N GLU A 131 -0.68 -6.61 -18.08
CA GLU A 131 0.06 -6.69 -19.36
C GLU A 131 0.84 -5.40 -19.66
N MET A 132 0.39 -4.24 -19.19
CA MET A 132 1.13 -2.98 -19.39
C MET A 132 2.56 -3.04 -18.83
N PHE A 133 2.83 -3.86 -17.83
CA PHE A 133 4.17 -3.96 -17.23
C PHE A 133 5.15 -4.82 -18.04
N THR A 134 4.72 -5.48 -19.10
CA THR A 134 5.60 -6.32 -19.92
C THR A 134 6.73 -5.48 -20.54
N GLY A 135 7.96 -5.78 -20.16
CA GLY A 135 9.16 -5.11 -20.66
C GLY A 135 9.43 -3.74 -20.05
N LEU A 136 8.67 -3.32 -19.04
CA LEU A 136 8.99 -2.11 -18.24
C LEU A 136 9.96 -2.44 -17.11
N GLY A 137 10.68 -1.43 -16.64
CA GLY A 137 11.47 -1.44 -15.42
C GLY A 137 11.33 -0.14 -14.62
N ARG A 138 12.15 0.01 -13.57
CA ARG A 138 12.22 1.21 -12.74
C ARG A 138 12.35 2.48 -13.60
N GLY A 139 11.53 3.48 -13.31
CA GLY A 139 11.56 4.79 -13.96
C GLY A 139 10.81 4.87 -15.29
N ASP A 140 10.45 3.73 -15.88
CA ASP A 140 9.75 3.70 -17.17
C ASP A 140 8.29 4.16 -17.03
N SER A 141 7.74 4.71 -18.11
CA SER A 141 6.33 5.07 -18.20
C SER A 141 5.67 4.53 -19.46
N ARG A 142 4.37 4.27 -19.40
CA ARG A 142 3.58 3.73 -20.50
C ARG A 142 2.15 4.20 -20.44
N THR A 143 1.60 4.55 -21.60
CA THR A 143 0.17 4.78 -21.79
C THR A 143 -0.40 3.69 -22.69
N ALA A 144 -1.47 3.03 -22.23
CA ALA A 144 -2.16 2.01 -23.00
C ALA A 144 -3.67 2.18 -22.97
N VAL A 145 -4.30 1.88 -24.10
CA VAL A 145 -5.74 1.76 -24.23
C VAL A 145 -6.11 0.29 -24.00
N ILE A 146 -6.93 0.06 -22.98
CA ILE A 146 -7.31 -1.26 -22.49
C ILE A 146 -8.79 -1.49 -22.82
N PRO A 147 -9.12 -2.53 -23.62
CA PRO A 147 -10.50 -2.88 -23.86
C PRO A 147 -11.18 -3.42 -22.60
N GLY A 148 -12.48 -3.19 -22.47
CA GLY A 148 -13.24 -3.46 -21.25
C GLY A 148 -13.22 -4.92 -20.80
N TRP A 149 -13.11 -5.88 -21.71
CA TRP A 149 -12.98 -7.30 -21.37
C TRP A 149 -11.62 -7.66 -20.73
N LEU A 150 -10.61 -6.78 -20.81
CA LEU A 150 -9.33 -6.91 -20.10
C LEU A 150 -9.30 -6.13 -18.79
N MET A 151 -10.34 -5.36 -18.47
CA MET A 151 -10.58 -4.77 -17.14
C MET A 151 -11.21 -5.81 -16.19
N SER A 152 -10.62 -7.02 -16.17
CA SER A 152 -11.07 -8.17 -15.38
C SER A 152 -9.92 -8.75 -14.57
N TYR A 153 -10.22 -9.21 -13.35
CA TYR A 153 -9.29 -9.93 -12.49
C TYR A 153 -9.15 -11.42 -12.88
N ALA A 154 -9.94 -11.91 -13.84
CA ALA A 154 -9.80 -13.25 -14.36
C ALA A 154 -8.46 -13.45 -15.07
N SER A 155 -7.97 -14.69 -15.07
CA SER A 155 -6.73 -15.07 -15.76
C SER A 155 -7.02 -16.08 -16.86
N TYR A 156 -6.87 -15.65 -18.12
CA TYR A 156 -6.95 -16.48 -19.31
C TYR A 156 -5.69 -16.34 -20.17
N GLY A 157 -5.44 -17.33 -21.03
CA GLY A 157 -4.22 -17.36 -21.83
C GLY A 157 -4.31 -16.57 -23.14
N THR A 158 -5.51 -16.14 -23.55
CA THR A 158 -5.75 -15.53 -24.86
C THR A 158 -6.78 -14.41 -24.81
N GLU A 159 -6.61 -13.40 -25.66
CA GLU A 159 -7.59 -12.32 -25.89
C GLU A 159 -9.01 -12.86 -26.14
N GLN A 160 -9.14 -13.90 -26.97
CA GLN A 160 -10.44 -14.46 -27.36
C GLN A 160 -11.20 -15.05 -26.16
N GLU A 161 -10.50 -15.60 -25.16
CA GLU A 161 -11.15 -16.08 -23.96
C GLU A 161 -11.73 -14.95 -23.13
N TYR A 162 -10.98 -13.86 -22.94
CA TYR A 162 -11.49 -12.66 -22.28
C TYR A 162 -12.68 -12.08 -23.03
N LEU A 163 -12.57 -11.92 -24.35
CA LEU A 163 -13.62 -11.40 -25.21
C LEU A 163 -14.92 -12.23 -25.12
N ASN A 164 -14.81 -13.53 -24.88
CA ASN A 164 -15.95 -14.43 -24.77
C ASN A 164 -16.55 -14.52 -23.36
N LYS A 165 -15.76 -14.27 -22.31
CA LYS A 165 -16.15 -14.60 -20.92
C LYS A 165 -16.30 -13.39 -20.00
N GLU A 166 -15.57 -12.31 -20.28
CA GLU A 166 -15.50 -11.12 -19.42
C GLU A 166 -16.22 -9.95 -20.07
N THR A 167 -16.68 -8.99 -19.27
CA THR A 167 -17.24 -7.73 -19.77
C THR A 167 -16.70 -6.59 -18.92
N GLY A 168 -16.73 -5.36 -19.41
CA GLY A 168 -16.26 -4.22 -18.65
C GLY A 168 -16.27 -2.94 -19.48
N SER A 169 -15.74 -1.88 -18.89
CA SER A 169 -15.62 -0.58 -19.57
C SER A 169 -14.19 -0.38 -20.06
N ASN A 170 -14.05 0.17 -21.26
CA ASN A 170 -12.75 0.53 -21.82
C ASN A 170 -12.07 1.60 -20.95
N SER A 171 -10.75 1.56 -20.84
CA SER A 171 -9.98 2.51 -20.05
C SER A 171 -8.66 2.84 -20.72
N ILE A 172 -8.18 4.07 -20.56
CA ILE A 172 -6.84 4.51 -20.93
C ILE A 172 -6.06 4.63 -19.63
N TYR A 173 -5.02 3.83 -19.46
CA TYR A 173 -4.12 3.91 -18.32
C TYR A 173 -2.81 4.54 -18.73
N GLU A 174 -2.37 5.51 -17.95
CA GLU A 174 -1.03 6.06 -17.94
C GLU A 174 -0.37 5.63 -16.63
N ILE A 175 0.75 4.92 -16.71
CA ILE A 175 1.50 4.42 -15.56
C ILE A 175 2.95 4.89 -15.62
N LYS A 176 3.55 5.12 -14.44
CA LYS A 176 4.99 5.27 -14.28
C LYS A 176 5.46 4.37 -13.14
N VAL A 177 6.37 3.45 -13.48
CA VAL A 177 6.97 2.51 -12.53
C VAL A 177 7.97 3.28 -11.67
N VAL A 178 7.69 3.34 -10.37
CA VAL A 178 8.63 3.90 -9.39
C VAL A 178 9.59 2.81 -8.95
N ASP A 179 9.08 1.65 -8.54
CA ASP A 179 9.92 0.51 -8.17
C ASP A 179 9.30 -0.84 -8.59
N PRO A 180 10.08 -1.74 -9.20
CA PRO A 180 9.77 -3.16 -9.20
C PRO A 180 10.00 -3.76 -7.80
N ILE A 181 9.09 -4.60 -7.31
CA ILE A 181 9.14 -5.13 -5.94
C ILE A 181 8.97 -6.65 -5.95
N ASP A 182 10.06 -7.36 -5.69
CA ASP A 182 10.06 -8.83 -5.56
C ASP A 182 9.61 -9.29 -4.17
N ASN A 183 10.10 -8.60 -3.13
CA ASN A 183 9.80 -8.89 -1.74
C ASN A 183 9.25 -7.64 -1.06
N ILE A 184 7.92 -7.59 -0.89
CA ILE A 184 7.23 -6.45 -0.29
C ILE A 184 7.66 -6.17 1.15
N ARG A 185 8.05 -7.20 1.90
CA ARG A 185 8.57 -7.01 3.25
C ARG A 185 9.91 -6.31 3.21
N GLN A 186 10.87 -6.82 2.44
CA GLN A 186 12.21 -6.23 2.32
C GLN A 186 12.13 -4.79 1.79
N TRP A 187 11.32 -4.54 0.76
CA TRP A 187 11.14 -3.19 0.20
C TRP A 187 10.64 -2.18 1.24
N GLN A 188 9.72 -2.57 2.12
CA GLN A 188 9.27 -1.69 3.21
C GLN A 188 10.38 -1.42 4.23
N ILE A 189 11.19 -2.43 4.57
CA ILE A 189 12.34 -2.26 5.47
C ILE A 189 13.37 -1.31 4.86
N ASP A 190 13.70 -1.51 3.59
CA ASP A 190 14.64 -0.65 2.87
C ASP A 190 14.09 0.77 2.72
N SER A 191 12.77 0.93 2.57
CA SER A 191 12.11 2.24 2.56
C SER A 191 12.22 2.95 3.91
N ILE A 192 12.01 2.22 5.02
CA ILE A 192 12.25 2.77 6.37
C ILE A 192 13.73 3.11 6.56
N GLY A 193 14.66 2.23 6.17
CA GLY A 193 16.10 2.48 6.27
C GLY A 193 16.56 3.68 5.44
N THR A 194 15.98 3.86 4.25
CA THR A 194 16.22 5.03 3.39
C THR A 194 15.67 6.29 4.04
N PHE A 195 14.45 6.22 4.59
CA PHE A 195 13.88 7.33 5.36
C PHE A 195 14.74 7.70 6.57
N LEU A 196 15.23 6.72 7.32
CA LEU A 196 16.08 6.88 8.50
C LEU A 196 17.46 7.46 8.17
N SER A 197 18.00 7.16 6.99
CA SER A 197 19.31 7.68 6.53
C SER A 197 19.22 8.98 5.74
N GLY A 198 18.01 9.47 5.47
CA GLY A 198 17.74 10.64 4.65
C GLY A 198 18.06 11.96 5.33
N SER A 199 18.08 13.03 4.52
CA SER A 199 18.10 14.41 5.03
C SER A 199 16.69 14.84 5.42
N TYR A 200 16.54 15.31 6.65
CA TYR A 200 15.29 15.80 7.22
C TYR A 200 15.07 17.31 7.03
N ALA A 201 15.91 17.95 6.21
CA ALA A 201 15.90 19.40 6.04
C ALA A 201 14.54 19.93 5.57
N ASP A 202 13.91 19.23 4.61
CA ASP A 202 12.70 19.69 3.92
C ASP A 202 11.39 19.22 4.57
N TYR A 203 11.45 18.32 5.56
CA TYR A 203 10.27 17.89 6.31
C TYR A 203 9.89 18.92 7.37
N ASP A 204 8.65 19.41 7.33
CA ASP A 204 8.06 20.15 8.44
C ASP A 204 7.45 19.17 9.46
N PHE A 205 8.23 18.94 10.49
CA PHE A 205 7.88 18.10 11.62
C PHE A 205 6.95 18.84 12.62
N GLY A 206 6.67 20.13 12.45
CA GLY A 206 5.66 20.85 13.24
C GLY A 206 5.85 20.74 14.76
N TYR A 207 4.95 20.01 15.45
CA TYR A 207 4.92 19.75 16.91
C TYR A 207 6.21 19.10 17.50
N LEU A 208 7.16 18.75 16.65
CA LEU A 208 8.28 17.87 17.00
C LEU A 208 9.60 18.55 17.35
N ASN A 209 9.64 19.89 17.38
CA ASN A 209 10.84 20.63 17.79
C ASN A 209 12.06 20.39 16.85
N SER A 210 13.05 21.29 16.87
CA SER A 210 14.35 21.12 16.21
C SER A 210 15.13 19.89 16.72
N THR A 211 14.87 19.48 17.97
CA THR A 211 15.50 18.32 18.63
C THR A 211 15.23 16.99 17.92
N LEU A 212 14.12 16.84 17.20
CA LEU A 212 13.88 15.63 16.43
C LEU A 212 14.79 15.53 15.19
N LYS A 213 14.96 16.63 14.45
CA LYS A 213 15.87 16.65 13.29
C LYS A 213 17.31 16.33 13.72
N GLU A 214 17.69 16.80 14.91
CA GLU A 214 18.96 16.49 15.55
C GLU A 214 19.04 15.00 15.92
N LYS A 215 18.07 14.45 16.65
CA LYS A 215 18.06 13.04 17.07
C LYS A 215 17.95 12.04 15.92
N LEU A 216 17.15 12.32 14.88
CA LEU A 216 17.11 11.47 13.68
C LEU A 216 18.45 11.51 12.93
N GLY A 217 19.16 12.64 12.93
CA GLY A 217 20.50 12.76 12.35
C GLY A 217 21.61 12.09 13.18
N GLU A 218 21.46 12.04 14.51
CA GLU A 218 22.48 11.50 15.43
C GLU A 218 22.29 10.01 15.79
N ASN A 219 21.05 9.50 15.83
CA ASN A 219 20.70 8.21 16.44
C ASN A 219 20.12 7.16 15.47
N ILE A 220 20.62 7.11 14.23
CA ILE A 220 20.32 5.99 13.30
C ILE A 220 20.81 4.64 13.89
N LEU A 221 21.78 4.67 14.81
CA LEU A 221 22.41 3.48 15.42
C LEU A 221 21.74 2.99 16.71
N SER A 222 20.87 3.79 17.36
CA SER A 222 20.10 3.35 18.54
C SER A 222 18.76 2.72 18.16
N ALA A 223 18.27 3.00 16.94
CA ALA A 223 17.21 2.25 16.30
C ALA A 223 17.73 0.85 15.93
N LYS A 224 18.14 0.07 16.94
CA LYS A 224 18.49 -1.33 16.79
C LYS A 224 17.21 -1.99 16.26
N ASP A 225 17.31 -2.63 15.10
CA ASP A 225 16.44 -3.75 14.75
C ASP A 225 16.49 -4.65 15.99
N SER A 226 15.49 -4.54 16.86
CA SER A 226 15.46 -5.33 18.09
C SER A 226 15.37 -6.74 17.55
N SER A 227 16.43 -7.54 17.71
CA SER A 227 16.73 -8.73 16.90
C SER A 227 15.63 -9.80 16.83
N ASP A 228 14.53 -9.60 17.55
CA ASP A 228 13.38 -10.48 17.68
C ASP A 228 12.10 -9.90 17.00
N MET A 229 12.08 -8.65 16.53
CA MET A 229 10.94 -7.97 15.89
C MET A 229 11.34 -7.14 14.65
N TYR A 230 11.80 -7.86 13.63
CA TYR A 230 12.19 -7.31 12.33
C TYR A 230 11.11 -6.40 11.71
N GLY A 231 11.48 -5.16 11.41
CA GLY A 231 10.58 -4.16 10.81
C GLY A 231 9.86 -3.23 11.76
N PHE A 232 10.35 -3.13 13.00
CA PHE A 232 9.97 -2.11 13.97
C PHE A 232 11.22 -1.38 14.49
N TYR A 233 11.14 -0.06 14.57
CA TYR A 233 12.20 0.83 15.03
C TYR A 233 11.64 1.74 16.10
N PHE A 234 12.36 1.84 17.22
CA PHE A 234 11.99 2.70 18.35
C PHE A 234 13.08 3.75 18.57
N ILE A 235 12.67 5.00 18.76
CA ILE A 235 13.56 6.13 18.99
C ILE A 235 13.04 6.88 20.23
N GLU A 236 13.79 6.80 21.33
CA GLU A 236 13.50 7.58 22.53
C GLU A 236 13.93 9.03 22.34
N ILE A 237 12.96 9.95 22.39
CA ILE A 237 13.20 11.39 22.22
C ILE A 237 13.51 12.02 23.57
N GLU A 238 12.61 11.83 24.53
CA GLU A 238 12.78 12.28 25.91
C GLU A 238 12.46 11.10 26.83
N LYS A 239 13.47 10.66 27.58
CA LYS A 239 13.28 9.66 28.62
C LYS A 239 12.53 10.32 29.77
N GLY A 240 11.33 9.82 30.08
CA GLY A 240 10.57 10.30 31.22
C GLY A 240 11.10 9.76 32.54
N GLU A 241 10.55 10.24 33.67
CA GLU A 241 11.00 9.81 34.99
C GLU A 241 10.63 8.33 35.23
N GLU A 242 11.62 7.53 35.60
CA GLU A 242 11.41 6.14 35.99
C GLU A 242 10.57 6.13 37.28
N LEU A 243 9.33 5.62 37.20
CA LEU A 243 8.53 5.37 38.40
C LEU A 243 9.18 4.21 39.15
N LYS A 244 10.08 4.52 40.09
CA LYS A 244 10.63 3.51 41.00
C LYS A 244 9.47 2.87 41.77
N PRO A 245 9.41 1.53 41.89
CA PRO A 245 8.46 0.88 42.78
C PRO A 245 8.60 1.46 44.18
N VAL A 246 7.48 1.91 44.76
CA VAL A 246 7.46 2.56 46.08
C VAL A 246 7.85 1.59 47.23
N ASP A 247 7.94 0.29 46.96
CA ASP A 247 8.02 -0.76 47.99
C ASP A 247 9.28 -1.64 47.97
N ASP A 248 10.40 -1.22 47.37
CA ASP A 248 11.70 -1.91 47.54
C ASP A 248 12.68 -1.06 48.38
N GLU A 249 12.31 -0.83 49.65
CA GLU A 249 13.30 -0.67 50.71
C GLU A 249 13.81 -2.06 51.15
N GLN A 250 14.55 -2.75 50.28
CA GLN A 250 15.59 -3.69 50.74
C GLN A 250 16.84 -3.53 49.89
N GLU A 251 17.89 -3.06 50.56
CA GLU A 251 19.28 -3.03 50.11
C GLU A 251 19.72 -4.39 49.55
N GLU A 252 20.37 -4.39 48.39
CA GLU A 252 21.61 -5.15 48.24
C GLU A 252 22.60 -4.31 47.42
N ASP A 253 23.68 -3.90 48.08
CA ASP A 253 24.91 -3.43 47.45
C ASP A 253 25.39 -4.49 46.45
N GLY A 254 25.17 -4.26 45.16
CA GLY A 254 25.69 -5.04 44.06
C GLY A 254 26.21 -4.09 42.98
N GLU A 255 27.47 -4.26 42.60
CA GLU A 255 28.21 -3.44 41.65
C GLU A 255 27.36 -2.98 40.45
N ASP A 256 27.43 -1.68 40.14
CA ASP A 256 27.01 -1.10 38.85
C ASP A 256 27.73 -1.84 37.71
N SER A 257 27.16 -2.96 37.26
CA SER A 257 27.49 -3.51 35.97
C SER A 257 26.60 -2.81 34.96
N GLU A 258 27.21 -1.90 34.19
CA GLU A 258 26.69 -1.38 32.92
C GLU A 258 26.56 -2.54 31.89
N GLU A 259 25.80 -3.59 32.22
CA GLU A 259 25.31 -4.52 31.20
C GLU A 259 24.18 -3.79 30.48
N GLU A 260 24.40 -3.42 29.22
CA GLU A 260 23.35 -3.00 28.29
C GLU A 260 22.18 -3.99 28.44
N ASP A 261 21.06 -3.53 29.03
CA ASP A 261 19.83 -4.30 29.13
C ASP A 261 19.47 -4.82 27.75
N LYS A 262 19.73 -6.11 27.53
CA LYS A 262 19.39 -6.81 26.31
C LYS A 262 17.87 -6.86 26.25
N TYR A 263 17.29 -5.92 25.50
CA TYR A 263 15.86 -5.70 25.22
C TYR A 263 14.92 -6.86 25.59
N ASP A 264 14.52 -6.95 26.85
CA ASP A 264 13.53 -7.92 27.31
C ASP A 264 12.13 -7.39 26.95
N TRP A 265 11.58 -7.84 25.82
CA TRP A 265 10.27 -7.39 25.32
C TRP A 265 9.12 -7.77 26.27
N GLU A 266 9.34 -8.71 27.19
CA GLU A 266 8.36 -9.15 28.18
C GLU A 266 8.18 -8.12 29.30
N LYS A 267 9.06 -7.12 29.42
CA LYS A 267 9.03 -6.12 30.49
C LYS A 267 8.63 -4.74 29.97
N SER A 268 7.49 -4.25 30.47
CA SER A 268 7.04 -2.86 30.32
C SER A 268 7.83 -1.95 31.27
N HIS A 269 8.17 -0.74 30.82
CA HIS A 269 8.72 0.31 31.69
C HIS A 269 7.64 1.00 32.57
N PHE A 270 6.37 0.73 32.29
CA PHE A 270 5.28 1.03 33.20
C PHE A 270 5.13 -0.09 34.21
N TYR A 271 5.53 0.19 35.44
CA TYR A 271 5.10 -0.57 36.61
C TYR A 271 3.70 -0.10 36.99
N THR A 272 2.72 -1.01 37.05
CA THR A 272 1.49 -0.72 37.78
C THR A 272 1.91 -0.35 39.21
N VAL A 273 1.64 0.89 39.64
CA VAL A 273 1.89 1.29 41.03
C VAL A 273 1.19 0.26 41.92
N SER A 274 1.95 -0.41 42.79
CA SER A 274 1.42 -1.39 43.73
C SER A 274 0.23 -0.77 44.48
N GLY A 275 -0.97 -1.30 44.25
CA GLY A 275 -2.22 -0.82 44.87
C GLY A 275 -3.03 0.22 44.08
N SER A 276 -2.61 0.67 42.90
CA SER A 276 -3.46 1.42 41.97
C SER A 276 -4.23 0.47 41.05
N ASN A 277 -5.56 0.64 40.99
CA ASN A 277 -6.39 -0.04 40.00
C ASN A 277 -6.51 0.76 38.68
N ASP A 278 -6.03 2.01 38.65
CA ASP A 278 -6.04 2.83 37.43
C ASP A 278 -4.77 2.52 36.62
N THR A 279 -4.94 1.76 35.54
CA THR A 279 -3.89 1.45 34.56
C THR A 279 -3.98 2.36 33.33
N THR A 280 -4.75 3.46 33.41
CA THR A 280 -4.92 4.39 32.30
C THR A 280 -3.76 5.38 32.23
N ILE A 281 -3.10 5.46 31.07
CA ILE A 281 -2.20 6.57 30.73
C ILE A 281 -2.88 7.50 29.72
N TYR A 282 -2.34 8.71 29.57
CA TYR A 282 -2.86 9.70 28.63
C TYR A 282 -1.77 10.10 27.66
N ILE A 283 -2.11 10.24 26.38
CA ILE A 283 -1.14 10.53 25.33
C ILE A 283 -1.59 11.65 24.41
N ASN A 284 -0.62 12.42 23.93
CA ASN A 284 -0.73 13.16 22.68
C ASN A 284 0.01 12.40 21.59
N TYR A 285 -0.54 12.37 20.37
CA TYR A 285 0.10 11.63 19.28
C TYR A 285 -0.09 12.27 17.90
N VAL A 286 0.83 11.94 17.00
CA VAL A 286 0.75 12.26 15.57
C VAL A 286 1.15 11.02 14.78
N GLY A 287 0.27 10.54 13.90
CA GLY A 287 0.51 9.45 12.96
C GLY A 287 0.82 9.98 11.57
N ARG A 288 1.94 9.53 10.98
CA ARG A 288 2.45 9.97 9.68
C ARG A 288 2.88 8.82 8.79
N LEU A 289 2.73 9.01 7.48
CA LEU A 289 3.43 8.21 6.48
C LEU A 289 4.90 8.65 6.38
N LEU A 290 5.76 7.83 5.77
CA LEU A 290 7.18 8.16 5.60
C LEU A 290 7.40 9.42 4.74
N ASN A 291 6.44 9.80 3.90
CA ASN A 291 6.47 11.05 3.14
C ASN A 291 5.98 12.27 3.96
N GLY A 292 5.81 12.13 5.28
CA GLY A 292 5.46 13.21 6.20
C GLY A 292 3.97 13.51 6.32
N LYS A 293 3.12 12.95 5.43
CA LYS A 293 1.66 13.16 5.46
C LYS A 293 1.07 12.70 6.80
N VAL A 294 0.47 13.63 7.54
CA VAL A 294 -0.27 13.30 8.76
C VAL A 294 -1.60 12.65 8.37
N PHE A 295 -1.87 11.48 8.94
CA PHE A 295 -3.12 10.75 8.74
C PHE A 295 -4.01 10.72 9.97
N ASP A 296 -3.45 10.89 11.17
CA ASP A 296 -4.21 10.91 12.42
C ASP A 296 -3.47 11.71 13.50
N THR A 297 -4.21 12.38 14.38
CA THR A 297 -3.69 13.08 15.56
C THR A 297 -4.82 13.54 16.47
N ASN A 298 -4.55 13.57 17.77
CA ASN A 298 -5.42 14.24 18.76
C ASN A 298 -4.99 15.68 19.10
N ILE A 299 -4.00 16.24 18.39
CA ILE A 299 -3.50 17.60 18.61
C ILE A 299 -4.20 18.56 17.63
N GLN A 300 -5.01 19.49 18.16
CA GLN A 300 -5.88 20.36 17.35
C GLN A 300 -5.13 21.10 16.23
N ARG A 301 -4.01 21.74 16.58
CA ARG A 301 -3.24 22.53 15.61
C ARG A 301 -2.68 21.65 14.50
N VAL A 302 -2.14 20.49 14.83
CA VAL A 302 -1.58 19.55 13.83
C VAL A 302 -2.68 19.05 12.90
N ALA A 303 -3.87 18.74 13.45
CA ALA A 303 -5.01 18.33 12.64
C ALA A 303 -5.44 19.44 11.66
N GLN A 304 -5.55 20.68 12.14
CA GLN A 304 -5.93 21.85 11.32
C GLN A 304 -4.91 22.11 10.21
N ASP A 305 -3.62 22.09 10.55
CA ASP A 305 -2.52 22.32 9.59
C ASP A 305 -2.40 21.20 8.54
N ASN A 306 -3.12 20.08 8.70
CA ASN A 306 -3.08 18.91 7.80
C ASN A 306 -4.46 18.52 7.25
N GLY A 307 -5.47 19.39 7.35
CA GLY A 307 -6.81 19.13 6.80
C GLY A 307 -7.60 18.01 7.49
N LEU A 308 -7.22 17.62 8.71
CA LEU A 308 -7.92 16.60 9.49
C LEU A 308 -9.06 17.24 10.30
N SER A 309 -10.26 16.64 10.25
CA SER A 309 -11.46 17.16 10.91
C SER A 309 -12.14 16.09 11.78
N GLY A 310 -13.03 16.53 12.69
CA GLY A 310 -13.86 15.63 13.49
C GLY A 310 -13.20 15.02 14.74
N GLY A 311 -11.97 15.44 15.07
CA GLY A 311 -11.24 14.95 16.24
C GLY A 311 -11.74 15.54 17.57
N THR A 312 -11.69 14.73 18.64
CA THR A 312 -11.78 15.24 20.01
C THR A 312 -10.37 15.62 20.44
N TYR A 313 -9.97 16.88 20.20
CA TYR A 313 -8.58 17.32 20.33
C TYR A 313 -8.15 17.51 21.80
N LYS A 314 -8.00 16.39 22.51
CA LYS A 314 -7.55 16.27 23.90
C LYS A 314 -6.69 15.01 24.04
N PRO A 315 -5.88 14.88 25.10
CA PRO A 315 -5.12 13.66 25.33
C PRO A 315 -6.01 12.41 25.32
N SER A 316 -5.56 11.39 24.60
CA SER A 316 -6.27 10.11 24.45
C SER A 316 -5.89 9.19 25.60
N ALA A 317 -6.88 8.56 26.21
CA ALA A 317 -6.65 7.53 27.22
C ALA A 317 -6.17 6.24 26.56
N ILE A 318 -5.21 5.56 27.18
CA ILE A 318 -4.77 4.20 26.84
C ILE A 318 -4.97 3.33 28.07
N GLN A 319 -5.75 2.28 27.91
CA GLN A 319 -5.89 1.23 28.92
C GLN A 319 -4.67 0.32 28.82
N TRP A 320 -3.86 0.29 29.88
CA TRP A 320 -2.68 -0.59 29.93
C TRP A 320 -3.08 -1.99 30.35
N GLY A 321 -2.51 -2.99 29.66
CA GLY A 321 -2.72 -4.42 29.93
C GLY A 321 -1.42 -5.15 30.22
N ASP A 322 -1.50 -6.47 30.44
CA ASP A 322 -0.37 -7.32 30.83
C ASP A 322 0.63 -7.59 29.69
N SER A 323 0.30 -7.19 28.46
CA SER A 323 1.18 -7.27 27.30
C SER A 323 0.84 -6.18 26.30
N PHE A 324 1.74 -5.86 25.38
CA PHE A 324 1.46 -4.89 24.33
C PHE A 324 0.24 -5.27 23.44
N TYR A 325 -0.09 -6.54 23.30
CA TYR A 325 -1.29 -6.99 22.55
C TYR A 325 -2.61 -6.64 23.26
N ALA A 326 -2.55 -6.28 24.55
CA ALA A 326 -3.72 -5.98 25.39
C ALA A 326 -3.92 -4.48 25.62
N LEU A 327 -3.15 -3.61 24.96
CA LEU A 327 -3.36 -2.17 25.04
C LEU A 327 -4.54 -1.77 24.15
N GLU A 328 -5.41 -0.93 24.69
CA GLU A 328 -6.56 -0.39 23.97
C GLU A 328 -6.61 1.14 24.12
N MET A 329 -7.04 1.83 23.06
CA MET A 329 -7.25 3.28 23.09
C MET A 329 -8.71 3.58 23.46
N GLY A 330 -8.89 4.39 24.50
CA GLY A 330 -10.18 4.78 25.04
C GLY A 330 -10.22 4.69 26.56
N ASP A 331 -11.42 4.92 27.10
CA ASP A 331 -11.71 4.74 28.53
C ASP A 331 -12.44 3.40 28.77
N GLU A 332 -12.70 3.08 30.03
CA GLU A 332 -13.44 1.85 30.42
C GLU A 332 -14.84 1.75 29.79
N SER A 333 -15.43 2.86 29.35
CA SER A 333 -16.78 2.89 28.77
C SER A 333 -16.78 2.72 27.25
N SER A 334 -15.66 3.02 26.58
CA SER A 334 -15.51 2.91 25.13
C SER A 334 -14.03 2.80 24.76
N SER A 335 -13.58 1.59 24.48
CA SER A 335 -12.22 1.29 24.01
C SER A 335 -12.21 0.73 22.58
N SER A 336 -11.04 0.83 21.94
CA SER A 336 -10.79 0.33 20.59
C SER A 336 -9.38 -0.26 20.49
N SER A 337 -9.23 -1.30 19.68
CA SER A 337 -7.92 -1.87 19.38
C SER A 337 -7.05 -0.88 18.63
N ILE A 338 -5.79 -0.80 19.01
CA ILE A 338 -4.76 -0.02 18.31
C ILE A 338 -3.92 -0.94 17.42
N THR A 339 -3.20 -0.34 16.45
CA THR A 339 -2.28 -1.10 15.61
C THR A 339 -1.12 -1.65 16.44
N GLN A 340 -0.60 -2.82 16.06
CA GLN A 340 0.43 -3.50 16.82
C GLN A 340 1.68 -2.64 16.99
N GLY A 341 2.12 -1.94 15.94
CA GLY A 341 3.29 -1.07 16.02
C GLY A 341 3.07 0.14 16.94
N PHE A 342 1.85 0.68 17.01
CA PHE A 342 1.51 1.74 17.98
C PHE A 342 1.60 1.21 19.41
N ALA A 343 1.04 0.03 19.67
CA ALA A 343 1.10 -0.62 20.98
C ALA A 343 2.54 -0.96 21.40
N MET A 344 3.34 -1.49 20.48
CA MET A 344 4.76 -1.76 20.70
C MET A 344 5.56 -0.50 20.99
N THR A 345 5.21 0.63 20.36
CA THR A 345 5.83 1.93 20.66
C THR A 345 5.55 2.34 22.08
N LEU A 346 4.27 2.35 22.48
CA LEU A 346 3.85 2.67 23.85
C LEU A 346 4.55 1.78 24.87
N TRP A 347 4.55 0.46 24.64
CA TRP A 347 5.14 -0.53 25.55
C TRP A 347 6.62 -0.27 25.87
N ARG A 348 7.35 0.36 24.93
CA ARG A 348 8.77 0.72 25.08
C ARG A 348 9.00 2.07 25.75
N MET A 349 7.97 2.89 25.94
CA MET A 349 8.12 4.23 26.50
C MET A 349 8.19 4.22 28.02
N HIS A 350 9.02 5.10 28.57
CA HIS A 350 9.00 5.44 29.99
C HIS A 350 7.81 6.34 30.33
N PRO A 351 7.32 6.30 31.60
CA PRO A 351 6.31 7.23 32.10
C PRO A 351 6.67 8.68 31.83
N MET A 352 5.71 9.46 31.31
CA MET A 352 5.92 10.89 30.94
C MET A 352 6.99 11.11 29.87
N GLY A 353 7.39 10.07 29.14
CA GLY A 353 8.36 10.15 28.06
C GLY A 353 7.76 10.54 26.72
N LYS A 354 8.64 10.83 25.76
CA LYS A 354 8.32 11.08 24.35
C LYS A 354 9.15 10.17 23.46
N ALA A 355 8.52 9.52 22.49
CA ALA A 355 9.19 8.59 21.61
C ALA A 355 8.56 8.55 20.21
N ILE A 356 9.29 7.91 19.29
CA ILE A 356 8.84 7.59 17.94
C ILE A 356 8.91 6.09 17.72
N GLY A 357 7.83 5.54 17.18
CA GLY A 357 7.82 4.21 16.58
C GLY A 357 7.68 4.30 15.08
N ILE A 358 8.55 3.62 14.34
CA ILE A 358 8.47 3.47 12.88
C ILE A 358 8.38 1.98 12.56
N PHE A 359 7.41 1.59 11.76
CA PHE A 359 7.19 0.18 11.47
C PHE A 359 6.57 -0.07 10.11
N TYR A 360 6.87 -1.23 9.54
CA TYR A 360 6.28 -1.68 8.29
C TYR A 360 4.78 -1.98 8.43
N SER A 361 4.11 -2.16 7.31
CA SER A 361 2.64 -2.25 7.28
C SER A 361 2.06 -3.46 8.01
N ASP A 362 2.77 -4.57 8.20
CA ASP A 362 2.24 -5.74 8.93
C ASP A 362 2.01 -5.44 10.42
N PHE A 363 2.70 -4.44 10.99
CA PHE A 363 2.41 -3.90 12.32
C PHE A 363 1.38 -2.74 12.30
N GLY A 364 0.89 -2.37 11.11
CA GLY A 364 -0.08 -1.32 10.85
C GLY A 364 -1.30 -1.83 10.09
N TYR A 365 -1.55 -1.28 8.89
CA TYR A 365 -2.74 -1.57 8.07
C TYR A 365 -2.52 -2.59 6.93
N GLY A 366 -1.32 -3.17 6.83
CA GLY A 366 -0.97 -4.29 5.95
C GLY A 366 -1.30 -4.06 4.47
N ALA A 367 -1.65 -5.16 3.80
CA ALA A 367 -1.99 -5.21 2.38
C ALA A 367 -3.27 -4.44 1.98
N THR A 368 -4.10 -4.08 2.95
CA THR A 368 -5.38 -3.39 2.70
C THR A 368 -5.21 -1.87 2.77
N GLY A 369 -4.31 -1.38 3.63
CA GLY A 369 -4.26 0.04 3.97
C GLY A 369 -5.51 0.49 4.75
N SER A 370 -5.76 1.79 4.76
CA SER A 370 -6.93 2.40 5.41
C SER A 370 -7.49 3.54 4.56
N SER A 371 -8.68 3.29 4.00
CA SER A 371 -9.41 4.28 3.19
C SER A 371 -8.53 4.86 2.05
N SER A 372 -8.72 6.13 1.72
CA SER A 372 -7.87 6.90 0.79
C SER A 372 -6.67 7.57 1.47
N THR A 373 -6.52 7.39 2.78
CA THR A 373 -5.52 8.09 3.59
C THR A 373 -4.23 7.30 3.73
N ILE A 374 -4.32 5.98 3.90
CA ILE A 374 -3.16 5.10 4.09
C ILE A 374 -3.18 4.05 2.98
N PRO A 375 -2.28 4.13 1.99
CA PRO A 375 -2.18 3.12 0.95
C PRO A 375 -1.82 1.74 1.52
N ALA A 376 -2.15 0.70 0.75
CA ALA A 376 -1.68 -0.66 1.01
C ALA A 376 -0.15 -0.70 1.13
N TYR A 377 0.35 -1.53 2.06
CA TYR A 377 1.77 -1.73 2.32
C TYR A 377 2.54 -0.47 2.76
N SER A 378 1.86 0.53 3.32
CA SER A 378 2.51 1.74 3.83
C SER A 378 3.16 1.50 5.20
N PRO A 379 4.48 1.74 5.35
CA PRO A 379 5.07 1.91 6.66
C PRO A 379 4.50 3.14 7.37
N LEU A 380 4.35 3.06 8.68
CA LEU A 380 3.81 4.13 9.51
C LEU A 380 4.86 4.61 10.49
N MET A 381 4.73 5.88 10.86
CA MET A 381 5.46 6.51 11.93
C MET A 381 4.47 7.13 12.91
N PHE A 382 4.67 6.87 14.21
CA PHE A 382 3.91 7.51 15.27
C PHE A 382 4.85 8.20 16.23
N GLU A 383 4.59 9.48 16.48
CA GLU A 383 5.12 10.18 17.63
C GLU A 383 4.11 10.18 18.74
N ILE A 384 4.60 9.86 19.92
CA ILE A 384 3.78 9.72 21.11
C ILE A 384 4.47 10.47 22.24
N GLU A 385 3.71 11.26 22.95
CA GLU A 385 4.07 11.91 24.20
C GLU A 385 3.10 11.46 25.27
N ILE A 386 3.62 10.88 26.34
CA ILE A 386 2.81 10.51 27.51
C ILE A 386 2.69 11.74 28.39
N VAL A 387 1.46 12.13 28.69
CA VAL A 387 1.12 13.36 29.40
C VAL A 387 0.29 13.07 30.65
N GLU A 388 0.17 14.08 31.51
CA GLU A 388 -0.69 14.00 32.68
C GLU A 388 -2.15 13.79 32.29
N LYS A 389 -2.92 13.18 33.19
CA LYS A 389 -4.37 13.08 33.09
C LYS A 389 -4.98 14.48 32.89
N PRO A 390 -5.78 14.71 31.84
CA PRO A 390 -6.44 15.98 31.62
C PRO A 390 -7.27 16.38 32.85
N SER A 391 -7.16 17.65 33.25
CA SER A 391 -8.06 18.21 34.27
C SER A 391 -9.49 18.25 33.71
N ASN A 392 -10.46 17.76 34.49
CA ASN A 392 -11.89 17.75 34.12
C ASN A 392 -12.47 19.15 33.95
#